data_AF-A0A117I1N3-F1
#
_entry.id   AF-A0A117I1N3-F1
#
_cell.length_a   1.000
_cell.length_b   1.000
_cell.length_c   1.000
_cell.angle_alpha   90.00
_cell.angle_beta   90.00
_cell.angle_gamma   90.00
#
_symmetry.space_group_name_H-M   'P 1'
#
loop_
_entity.id
_entity.type
_entity.pdbx_description
1 polymer ?
#
loop_
_entity_poly.entity_id
_entity_poly.type
_entity_poly.pdbx_seq_one_letter_code
_entity_poly.pdbx_strand_id
1 'polypeptide(L)'
;MRKIILFLIVIVLVCSACTMFNAFEGYMRKAKDSMKEGKYEETLEYIQNALIEEPNSKDAAALKTMATEALLRENNKAETKRFNEVIEPIYERLVAITEGINEDASNLSVSEAKSLLPELEQIKKELSGMSKEWSQSDVYSNTFQYLNGASEDLKLCLTAIIEDVSEPIELNGDHSRSNIVTQTFKSNDSKIRARLSFYDYTSKMESFYAGIPTK
;
A
#
# COMPACT_ATOMS: atom_id res chain seq x y z
N MET A 1 24.15 -74.01 -23.07
CA MET A 1 23.97 -72.77 -23.87
C MET A 1 22.61 -72.09 -23.65
N ARG A 2 21.46 -72.77 -23.74
CA ARG A 2 20.13 -72.15 -23.48
C ARG A 2 19.99 -71.44 -22.12
N LYS A 3 20.58 -71.98 -21.04
CA LYS A 3 20.53 -71.37 -19.70
C LYS A 3 21.37 -70.08 -19.57
N ILE A 4 22.42 -69.92 -20.39
CA ILE A 4 23.30 -68.73 -20.36
C ILE A 4 22.64 -67.56 -21.10
N ILE A 5 21.94 -67.84 -22.21
CA ILE A 5 21.19 -66.84 -22.97
C ILE A 5 20.03 -66.28 -22.13
N LEU A 6 19.35 -67.13 -21.37
CA LEU A 6 18.24 -66.71 -20.50
C LEU A 6 18.74 -65.84 -19.32
N PHE A 7 19.95 -66.11 -18.82
CA PHE A 7 20.58 -65.30 -17.77
C PHE A 7 20.99 -63.91 -18.27
N LEU A 8 21.51 -63.81 -19.51
CA LEU A 8 21.86 -62.54 -20.15
C LEU A 8 20.62 -61.66 -20.43
N ILE A 9 19.50 -62.25 -20.84
CA ILE A 9 18.26 -61.50 -21.09
C ILE A 9 17.65 -60.95 -19.79
N VAL A 10 17.72 -61.71 -18.69
CA VAL A 10 17.26 -61.24 -17.37
C VAL A 10 18.17 -60.13 -16.82
N ILE A 11 19.50 -60.22 -17.01
CA ILE A 11 20.42 -59.14 -16.62
C ILE A 11 20.17 -57.85 -17.42
N VAL A 12 19.90 -57.93 -18.73
CA VAL A 12 19.59 -56.75 -19.55
C VAL A 12 18.25 -56.13 -19.16
N LEU A 13 17.23 -56.93 -18.81
CA LEU A 13 15.93 -56.43 -18.32
C LEU A 13 16.02 -55.82 -16.91
N VAL A 14 16.85 -56.36 -16.02
CA VAL A 14 17.09 -55.81 -14.67
C VAL A 14 17.94 -54.54 -14.74
N CYS A 15 18.92 -54.45 -15.65
CA CYS A 15 19.69 -53.22 -15.87
C CYS A 15 18.89 -52.12 -16.59
N SER A 16 17.87 -52.46 -17.38
CA SER A 16 17.02 -51.48 -18.07
C SER A 16 15.92 -50.88 -17.16
N ALA A 17 15.62 -51.51 -16.02
CA ALA A 17 14.71 -50.97 -15.02
C ALA A 17 15.42 -50.06 -13.98
N CYS A 18 16.76 -49.94 -14.06
CA CYS A 18 17.59 -49.12 -13.20
C CYS A 18 18.03 -47.79 -13.84
N THR A 19 17.38 -47.31 -14.89
CA THR A 19 17.38 -45.86 -15.19
C THR A 19 16.43 -45.18 -14.21
N MET A 20 16.92 -45.09 -12.98
CA MET A 20 16.35 -44.34 -11.87
C MET A 20 15.87 -43.00 -12.39
N PHE A 21 14.57 -42.75 -12.29
CA PHE A 21 14.01 -41.42 -12.41
C PHE A 21 14.77 -40.58 -11.38
N ASN A 22 15.67 -39.70 -11.84
CA ASN A 22 16.39 -38.83 -10.91
C ASN A 22 15.33 -37.93 -10.27
N ALA A 23 15.03 -38.16 -8.99
CA ALA A 23 14.00 -37.45 -8.26
C ALA A 23 14.27 -35.94 -8.31
N PHE A 24 15.55 -35.54 -8.20
CA PHE A 24 16.01 -34.17 -8.39
C PHE A 24 15.56 -33.60 -9.74
N GLU A 25 15.85 -34.27 -10.86
CA GLU A 25 15.45 -33.79 -12.20
C GLU A 25 13.93 -33.72 -12.36
N GLY A 26 13.20 -34.67 -11.76
CA GLY A 26 11.74 -34.65 -11.71
C GLY A 26 11.20 -33.40 -11.01
N TYR A 27 11.73 -33.09 -9.82
CA TYR A 27 11.36 -31.89 -9.06
C TYR A 27 11.79 -30.60 -9.76
N MET A 28 13.00 -30.55 -10.32
CA MET A 28 13.49 -29.39 -11.06
C MET A 28 12.68 -29.10 -12.32
N ARG A 29 12.20 -30.15 -13.02
CA ARG A 29 11.30 -29.97 -14.15
C ARG A 29 9.96 -29.37 -13.72
N LYS A 30 9.34 -29.92 -12.68
CA LYS A 30 8.08 -29.40 -12.14
C LYS A 30 8.22 -27.96 -11.65
N ALA A 31 9.30 -27.64 -10.94
CA ALA A 31 9.61 -26.28 -10.53
C ALA A 31 9.70 -25.32 -11.72
N LYS A 32 10.41 -25.70 -12.79
CA LYS A 32 10.52 -24.86 -14.00
C LYS A 32 9.19 -24.69 -14.72
N ASP A 33 8.35 -25.72 -14.75
CA ASP A 33 7.03 -25.66 -15.38
C ASP A 33 6.08 -24.76 -14.55
N SER A 34 6.00 -24.96 -13.22
CA SER A 34 5.24 -24.07 -12.31
C SER A 34 5.74 -22.62 -12.34
N MET A 35 7.05 -22.40 -12.48
CA MET A 35 7.64 -21.06 -12.58
C MET A 35 7.14 -20.32 -13.84
N LYS A 36 7.04 -21.03 -14.97
CA LYS A 36 6.50 -20.46 -16.22
C LYS A 36 5.01 -20.18 -16.13
N GLU A 37 4.28 -20.97 -15.35
CA GLU A 37 2.87 -20.79 -15.07
C GLU A 37 2.59 -19.71 -14.02
N GLY A 38 3.63 -19.11 -13.42
CA GLY A 38 3.50 -18.09 -12.37
C GLY A 38 3.08 -18.64 -11.01
N LYS A 39 3.14 -19.96 -10.79
CA LYS A 39 2.77 -20.60 -9.52
C LYS A 39 3.99 -20.62 -8.60
N TYR A 40 4.39 -19.47 -8.05
CA TYR A 40 5.67 -19.33 -7.37
C TYR A 40 5.74 -20.08 -6.03
N GLU A 41 4.65 -20.20 -5.27
CA GLU A 41 4.60 -21.00 -4.04
C GLU A 41 4.81 -22.49 -4.35
N GLU A 42 4.11 -23.01 -5.35
CA GLU A 42 4.27 -24.41 -5.81
C GLU A 42 5.69 -24.64 -6.36
N THR A 43 6.23 -23.66 -7.08
CA THR A 43 7.62 -23.66 -7.57
C THR A 43 8.60 -23.81 -6.41
N LEU A 44 8.43 -23.04 -5.33
CA LEU A 44 9.29 -23.10 -4.15
C LEU A 44 9.20 -24.46 -3.44
N GLU A 45 8.01 -25.06 -3.37
CA GLU A 45 7.83 -26.41 -2.81
C GLU A 45 8.59 -27.47 -3.62
N TYR A 46 8.48 -27.44 -4.95
CA TYR A 46 9.26 -28.36 -5.80
C TYR A 46 10.76 -28.13 -5.69
N ILE A 47 11.22 -26.88 -5.60
CA ILE A 47 12.65 -26.56 -5.42
C ILE A 47 13.15 -27.04 -4.07
N GLN A 48 12.33 -26.93 -3.01
CA GLN A 48 12.68 -27.44 -1.70
C GLN A 48 12.88 -28.95 -1.74
N ASN A 49 11.99 -29.69 -2.41
CA ASN A 49 12.15 -31.12 -2.61
C ASN A 49 13.39 -31.46 -3.46
N ALA A 50 13.69 -30.68 -4.51
CA ALA A 50 14.93 -30.84 -5.29
C ALA A 50 16.19 -30.63 -4.43
N LEU A 51 16.19 -29.62 -3.55
CA LEU A 51 17.31 -29.36 -2.63
C LEU A 51 17.45 -30.39 -1.50
N ILE A 52 16.40 -31.17 -1.20
CA ILE A 52 16.53 -32.34 -0.31
C ILE A 52 17.31 -33.45 -1.01
N GLU A 53 17.03 -33.70 -2.29
CA GLU A 53 17.73 -34.70 -3.11
C GLU A 53 19.17 -34.29 -3.44
N GLU A 54 19.39 -33.03 -3.81
CA GLU A 54 20.72 -32.47 -4.11
C GLU A 54 20.97 -31.13 -3.38
N PRO A 55 21.42 -31.17 -2.10
CA PRO A 55 21.56 -29.97 -1.25
C PRO A 55 22.54 -28.91 -1.76
N ASN A 56 23.52 -29.31 -2.57
CA ASN A 56 24.56 -28.42 -3.08
C ASN A 56 24.30 -27.97 -4.53
N SER A 57 23.09 -28.22 -5.05
CA SER A 57 22.72 -27.83 -6.42
C SER A 57 22.64 -26.31 -6.56
N LYS A 58 23.59 -25.75 -7.32
CA LYS A 58 23.63 -24.30 -7.62
C LYS A 58 22.41 -23.87 -8.45
N ASP A 59 21.95 -24.73 -9.35
CA ASP A 59 20.81 -24.44 -10.22
C ASP A 59 19.50 -24.38 -9.42
N ALA A 60 19.28 -25.32 -8.50
CA ALA A 60 18.12 -25.30 -7.62
C ALA A 60 18.16 -24.08 -6.67
N ALA A 61 19.33 -23.73 -6.13
CA ALA A 61 19.50 -22.54 -5.30
C ALA A 61 19.22 -21.24 -6.08
N ALA A 62 19.73 -21.12 -7.32
CA ALA A 62 19.47 -19.97 -8.17
C ALA A 62 17.99 -19.84 -8.52
N LEU A 63 17.34 -20.95 -8.91
CA LEU A 63 15.91 -20.97 -9.21
C LEU A 63 15.08 -20.61 -7.97
N LYS A 64 15.50 -21.03 -6.77
CA LYS A 64 14.86 -20.64 -5.49
C LYS A 64 14.86 -19.14 -5.31
N THR A 65 16.01 -18.49 -5.48
CA THR A 65 16.13 -17.03 -5.39
C THR A 65 15.20 -16.34 -6.37
N MET A 66 15.20 -16.77 -7.64
CA MET A 66 14.33 -16.19 -8.66
C MET A 66 12.83 -16.34 -8.33
N ALA A 67 12.42 -17.53 -7.84
CA ALA A 67 11.04 -17.80 -7.45
C ALA A 67 10.63 -16.99 -6.21
N THR A 68 11.51 -16.86 -5.20
CA THR A 68 11.27 -16.02 -4.03
C THR A 68 11.11 -14.55 -4.40
N GLU A 69 11.98 -14.02 -5.25
CA GLU A 69 11.85 -12.64 -5.73
C GLU A 69 10.58 -12.42 -6.57
N ALA A 70 10.23 -13.40 -7.42
CA ALA A 70 9.02 -13.31 -8.22
C ALA A 70 7.75 -13.33 -7.37
N LEU A 71 7.69 -14.21 -6.37
CA LEU A 71 6.61 -14.27 -5.39
C LEU A 71 6.50 -12.96 -4.60
N LEU A 72 7.63 -12.41 -4.14
CA LEU A 72 7.64 -11.13 -3.44
C LEU A 72 7.09 -10.01 -4.34
N ARG A 73 7.49 -9.95 -5.62
CA ARG A 73 6.95 -8.98 -6.57
C ARG A 73 5.45 -9.16 -6.80
N GLU A 74 4.95 -10.38 -6.90
CA GLU A 74 3.52 -10.65 -7.07
C GLU A 74 2.72 -10.24 -5.84
N ASN A 75 3.17 -10.61 -4.65
CA ASN A 75 2.54 -10.21 -3.39
C ASN A 75 2.51 -8.69 -3.25
N ASN A 76 3.61 -8.00 -3.55
CA ASN A 76 3.66 -6.54 -3.53
C ASN A 76 2.65 -5.94 -4.52
N LYS A 77 2.57 -6.48 -5.74
CA LYS A 77 1.60 -6.02 -6.75
C LYS A 77 0.15 -6.23 -6.30
N ALA A 78 -0.15 -7.38 -5.70
CA ALA A 78 -1.48 -7.67 -5.18
C ALA A 78 -1.85 -6.73 -4.02
N GLU A 79 -0.90 -6.45 -3.13
CA GLU A 79 -1.10 -5.51 -2.02
C GLU A 79 -1.27 -4.07 -2.51
N THR A 80 -0.46 -3.61 -3.48
CA THR A 80 -0.62 -2.29 -4.12
C THR A 80 -2.00 -2.16 -4.75
N LYS A 81 -2.44 -3.19 -5.47
CA LYS A 81 -3.77 -3.22 -6.06
C LYS A 81 -4.85 -3.13 -4.99
N ARG A 82 -4.76 -3.93 -3.92
CA ARG A 82 -5.71 -3.91 -2.80
C ARG A 82 -5.78 -2.53 -2.17
N PHE A 83 -4.63 -1.92 -1.87
CA PHE A 83 -4.55 -0.59 -1.28
C PHE A 83 -5.23 0.46 -2.19
N ASN A 84 -4.89 0.49 -3.47
CA ASN A 84 -5.45 1.45 -4.41
C ASN A 84 -6.97 1.27 -4.57
N GLU A 85 -7.47 0.02 -4.66
CA GLU A 85 -8.90 -0.26 -4.80
C GLU A 85 -9.76 0.28 -3.65
N VAL A 86 -9.24 0.28 -2.41
CA VAL A 86 -9.98 0.85 -1.27
C VAL A 86 -9.77 2.34 -1.08
N ILE A 87 -8.59 2.86 -1.44
CA ILE A 87 -8.23 4.25 -1.15
C ILE A 87 -8.62 5.23 -2.27
N GLU A 88 -8.51 4.84 -3.54
CA GLU A 88 -8.81 5.71 -4.70
C GLU A 88 -10.23 6.32 -4.61
N PRO A 89 -11.30 5.55 -4.28
CA PRO A 89 -12.64 6.13 -4.12
C PRO A 89 -12.74 7.15 -2.97
N ILE A 90 -11.99 6.97 -1.89
CA ILE A 90 -11.99 7.90 -0.74
C ILE A 90 -11.30 9.20 -1.13
N TYR A 91 -10.15 9.09 -1.80
CA TYR A 91 -9.42 10.23 -2.32
C TYR A 91 -10.29 11.06 -3.27
N GLU A 92 -10.95 10.42 -4.24
CA GLU A 92 -11.83 11.10 -5.20
C GLU A 92 -12.97 11.85 -4.50
N ARG A 93 -13.58 11.26 -3.47
CA ARG A 93 -14.63 11.91 -2.68
C ARG A 93 -14.11 13.10 -1.89
N LEU A 94 -12.90 13.02 -1.31
CA LEU A 94 -12.26 14.16 -0.65
C LEU A 94 -11.95 15.30 -1.62
N VAL A 95 -11.51 14.99 -2.85
CA VAL A 95 -11.31 15.98 -3.91
C VAL A 95 -12.65 16.62 -4.32
N ALA A 96 -13.70 15.82 -4.46
CA ALA A 96 -15.03 16.34 -4.83
C ALA A 96 -15.61 17.28 -3.76
N ILE A 97 -15.39 17.01 -2.46
CA ILE A 97 -15.82 17.91 -1.37
C ILE A 97 -15.18 19.29 -1.49
N THR A 98 -13.93 19.36 -1.98
CA THR A 98 -13.14 20.59 -2.01
C THR A 98 -13.10 21.24 -3.39
N GLU A 99 -13.83 20.68 -4.36
CA GLU A 99 -13.94 21.25 -5.69
C GLU A 99 -14.56 22.66 -5.63
N GLY A 100 -13.83 23.63 -6.19
CA GLY A 100 -14.25 25.04 -6.20
C GLY A 100 -14.00 25.80 -4.89
N ILE A 101 -13.47 25.16 -3.84
CA ILE A 101 -12.98 25.86 -2.66
C ILE A 101 -11.61 26.49 -2.99
N ASN A 102 -11.44 27.77 -2.69
CA ASN A 102 -10.18 28.45 -2.94
C ASN A 102 -9.12 28.14 -1.87
N GLU A 103 -7.87 28.54 -2.10
CA GLU A 103 -6.71 28.18 -1.26
C GLU A 103 -6.82 28.56 0.23
N ASP A 104 -7.71 29.49 0.59
CA ASP A 104 -7.94 29.92 1.97
C ASP A 104 -9.33 29.57 2.50
N ALA A 105 -10.12 28.80 1.74
CA ALA A 105 -11.51 28.44 2.01
C ALA A 105 -12.44 29.65 2.29
N SER A 106 -12.04 30.87 1.92
CA SER A 106 -12.81 32.09 2.23
C SER A 106 -14.09 32.22 1.41
N ASN A 107 -14.21 31.46 0.32
CA ASN A 107 -15.41 31.44 -0.52
C ASN A 107 -16.47 30.45 -0.04
N LEU A 108 -16.20 29.66 1.01
CA LEU A 108 -17.14 28.69 1.55
C LEU A 108 -18.01 29.32 2.65
N SER A 109 -19.33 29.25 2.49
CA SER A 109 -20.28 29.72 3.50
C SER A 109 -20.51 28.70 4.62
N VAL A 110 -21.03 29.17 5.77
CA VAL A 110 -21.48 28.32 6.88
C VAL A 110 -22.49 27.25 6.43
N SER A 111 -23.38 27.59 5.50
CA SER A 111 -24.40 26.66 5.01
C SER A 111 -23.78 25.56 4.15
N GLU A 112 -22.86 25.91 3.25
CA GLU A 112 -22.14 24.94 2.43
C GLU A 112 -21.28 24.03 3.30
N ALA A 113 -20.54 24.59 4.25
CA ALA A 113 -19.74 23.81 5.19
C ALA A 113 -20.57 22.78 5.98
N LYS A 114 -21.76 23.17 6.47
CA LYS A 114 -22.70 22.25 7.13
C LYS A 114 -23.18 21.14 6.21
N SER A 115 -23.38 21.43 4.92
CA SER A 115 -23.84 20.44 3.95
C SER A 115 -22.76 19.42 3.56
N LEU A 116 -21.48 19.80 3.65
CA LEU A 116 -20.34 18.93 3.33
C LEU A 116 -19.95 18.00 4.50
N LEU A 117 -20.21 18.40 5.74
CA LEU A 117 -19.84 17.64 6.94
C LEU A 117 -20.32 16.18 6.96
N PRO A 118 -21.58 15.83 6.60
CA PRO A 118 -22.04 14.45 6.65
C PRO A 118 -21.23 13.50 5.77
N GLU A 119 -20.89 13.94 4.55
CA GLU A 119 -20.07 13.17 3.61
C GLU A 119 -18.65 12.99 4.15
N LEU A 120 -18.07 14.05 4.71
CA LEU A 120 -16.75 13.99 5.34
C LEU A 120 -16.73 13.02 6.53
N GLU A 121 -17.74 13.06 7.41
CA GLU A 121 -17.82 12.13 8.55
C GLU A 121 -17.95 10.68 8.10
N GLN A 122 -18.64 10.43 6.97
CA GLN A 122 -18.67 9.10 6.37
C GLN A 122 -17.28 8.65 5.90
N ILE A 123 -16.57 9.50 5.16
CA ILE A 123 -15.19 9.24 4.73
C ILE A 123 -14.28 8.93 5.92
N LYS A 124 -14.35 9.74 6.97
CA LYS A 124 -13.57 9.54 8.20
C LYS A 124 -13.86 8.21 8.89
N LYS A 125 -15.13 7.80 8.90
CA LYS A 125 -15.52 6.49 9.44
C LYS A 125 -14.93 5.34 8.62
N GLU A 126 -14.94 5.45 7.30
CA GLU A 126 -14.32 4.46 6.40
C GLU A 126 -12.81 4.36 6.63
N LEU A 127 -12.11 5.49 6.68
CA LEU A 127 -10.68 5.57 6.99
C LEU A 127 -10.35 4.97 8.36
N SER A 128 -11.12 5.31 9.40
CA SER A 128 -10.96 4.72 10.73
C SER A 128 -11.15 3.20 10.72
N GLY A 129 -12.12 2.70 9.95
CA GLY A 129 -12.38 1.27 9.80
C GLY A 129 -11.22 0.47 9.20
N MET A 130 -10.41 1.09 8.35
CA MET A 130 -9.25 0.46 7.71
C MET A 130 -7.90 0.81 8.38
N SER A 131 -7.91 1.68 9.41
CA SER A 131 -6.70 2.17 10.07
C SER A 131 -5.84 1.05 10.66
N LYS A 132 -6.45 0.00 11.21
CA LYS A 132 -5.71 -1.15 11.76
C LYS A 132 -4.84 -1.84 10.70
N GLU A 133 -5.35 -1.97 9.48
CA GLU A 133 -4.64 -2.64 8.39
C GLU A 133 -3.53 -1.74 7.83
N TRP A 134 -3.88 -0.50 7.47
CA TRP A 134 -2.96 0.33 6.69
C TRP A 134 -1.99 1.15 7.53
N SER A 135 -2.35 1.56 8.75
CA SER A 135 -1.44 2.31 9.62
C SER A 135 -0.26 1.48 10.12
N GLN A 136 -0.36 0.16 10.06
CA GLN A 136 0.69 -0.78 10.48
C GLN A 136 1.47 -1.36 9.28
N SER A 137 1.11 -1.01 8.05
CA SER A 137 1.83 -1.46 6.87
C SER A 137 3.20 -0.80 6.78
N ASP A 138 4.25 -1.60 6.60
CA ASP A 138 5.62 -1.11 6.39
C ASP A 138 5.73 -0.22 5.13
N VAL A 139 4.86 -0.45 4.15
CA VAL A 139 4.89 0.23 2.85
C VAL A 139 3.88 1.39 2.81
N TYR A 140 2.65 1.17 3.28
CA TYR A 140 1.54 2.09 3.04
C TYR A 140 1.19 3.00 4.22
N SER A 141 1.79 2.80 5.41
CA SER A 141 1.43 3.55 6.62
C SER A 141 1.53 5.06 6.45
N ASN A 142 2.63 5.57 5.90
CA ASN A 142 2.80 7.01 5.68
C ASN A 142 1.77 7.57 4.70
N THR A 143 1.60 6.92 3.54
CA THR A 143 0.61 7.32 2.52
C THR A 143 -0.80 7.33 3.12
N PHE A 144 -1.18 6.28 3.83
CA PHE A 144 -2.47 6.21 4.52
C PHE A 144 -2.64 7.32 5.57
N GLN A 145 -1.60 7.61 6.36
CA GLN A 145 -1.62 8.66 7.37
C GLN A 145 -1.80 10.06 6.75
N TYR A 146 -1.25 10.32 5.56
CA TYR A 146 -1.50 11.57 4.86
C TYR A 146 -2.98 11.74 4.51
N LEU A 147 -3.61 10.72 3.91
CA LEU A 147 -5.04 10.80 3.57
C LEU A 147 -5.93 10.93 4.81
N ASN A 148 -5.63 10.14 5.85
CA ASN A 148 -6.36 10.22 7.11
C ASN A 148 -6.21 11.60 7.76
N GLY A 149 -4.98 12.13 7.81
CA GLY A 149 -4.71 13.47 8.31
C GLY A 149 -5.40 14.56 7.50
N ALA A 150 -5.43 14.43 6.17
CA ALA A 150 -6.15 15.37 5.30
C ALA A 150 -7.65 15.41 5.68
N SER A 151 -8.28 14.25 5.90
CA SER A 151 -9.69 14.21 6.31
C SER A 151 -9.95 14.88 7.67
N GLU A 152 -8.99 14.80 8.61
CA GLU A 152 -9.06 15.49 9.89
C GLU A 152 -8.91 17.01 9.72
N ASP A 153 -7.94 17.47 8.94
CA ASP A 153 -7.73 18.89 8.71
C ASP A 153 -8.92 19.52 7.97
N LEU A 154 -9.49 18.83 6.99
CA LEU A 154 -10.69 19.30 6.32
C LEU A 154 -11.86 19.43 7.29
N LYS A 155 -12.00 18.50 8.25
CA LYS A 155 -13.01 18.61 9.31
C LYS A 155 -12.76 19.83 10.20
N LEU A 156 -11.51 20.07 10.58
CA LEU A 156 -11.14 21.25 11.36
C LEU A 156 -11.47 22.54 10.60
N CYS A 157 -11.20 22.57 9.29
CA CYS A 157 -11.56 23.67 8.40
C CYS A 157 -13.07 23.93 8.40
N LEU A 158 -13.88 22.91 8.05
CA LEU A 158 -15.33 23.05 8.01
C LEU A 158 -15.91 23.41 9.37
N THR A 159 -15.39 22.84 10.46
CA THR A 159 -15.83 23.16 11.83
C THR A 159 -15.54 24.61 12.18
N ALA A 160 -14.35 25.11 11.88
CA ALA A 160 -14.00 26.51 12.11
C ALA A 160 -14.94 27.44 11.33
N ILE A 161 -15.20 27.17 10.04
CA ILE A 161 -16.14 27.95 9.23
C ILE A 161 -17.53 27.97 9.88
N ILE A 162 -18.00 26.84 10.41
CA ILE A 162 -19.32 26.72 11.03
C ILE A 162 -19.42 27.47 12.36
N GLU A 163 -18.33 27.50 13.13
CA GLU A 163 -18.26 28.21 14.41
C GLU A 163 -18.38 29.73 14.22
N ASP A 164 -17.88 30.26 13.09
CA ASP A 164 -18.01 31.67 12.68
C ASP A 164 -17.64 32.68 13.78
N VAL A 165 -16.66 32.30 14.61
CA VAL A 165 -16.09 33.17 15.66
C VAL A 165 -15.13 34.16 15.02
N SER A 166 -15.36 35.45 15.23
CA SER A 166 -14.43 36.51 14.85
C SER A 166 -13.72 37.06 16.07
N GLU A 167 -12.38 37.02 16.05
CA GLU A 167 -11.53 37.54 17.12
C GLU A 167 -10.40 38.38 16.53
N PRO A 168 -10.18 39.61 17.02
CA PRO A 168 -9.08 40.43 16.55
C PRO A 168 -7.72 39.85 16.99
N ILE A 169 -6.72 39.89 16.10
CA ILE A 169 -5.35 39.54 16.46
C ILE A 169 -4.76 40.66 17.33
N GLU A 170 -4.52 40.38 18.61
CA GLU A 170 -3.85 41.31 19.52
C GLU A 170 -2.33 41.30 19.29
N LEU A 171 -1.84 42.29 18.57
CA LEU A 171 -0.40 42.57 18.47
C LEU A 171 -0.05 43.49 19.64
N ASN A 172 0.54 42.94 20.71
CA ASN A 172 0.97 43.65 21.93
C ASN A 172 2.10 44.69 21.67
N GLY A 173 1.93 45.60 20.72
CA GLY A 173 2.93 46.58 20.27
C GLY A 173 4.10 46.01 19.47
N ASP A 174 4.31 44.68 19.48
CA ASP A 174 5.31 44.00 18.67
C ASP A 174 4.73 43.60 17.30
N HIS A 175 5.13 44.32 16.26
CA HIS A 175 4.74 44.07 14.88
C HIS A 175 5.77 43.23 14.10
N SER A 176 6.68 42.55 14.79
CA SER A 176 7.62 41.64 14.14
C SER A 176 6.88 40.53 13.39
N ARG A 177 7.45 40.11 12.26
CA ARG A 177 6.92 38.99 11.46
C ARG A 177 6.76 37.72 12.30
N SER A 178 7.68 37.48 13.24
CA SER A 178 7.63 36.34 14.15
C SER A 178 6.44 36.41 15.11
N ASN A 179 6.17 37.58 15.69
CA ASN A 179 5.03 37.74 16.58
C ASN A 179 3.71 37.60 15.81
N ILE A 180 3.60 38.22 14.63
CA ILE A 180 2.41 38.08 13.76
C ILE A 180 2.11 36.60 13.48
N VAL A 181 3.11 35.84 13.02
CA VAL A 181 2.95 34.40 12.76
C VAL A 181 2.54 33.64 14.02
N THR A 182 3.15 33.94 15.16
CA THR A 182 2.83 33.30 16.44
C THR A 182 1.39 33.57 16.87
N GLN A 183 0.93 34.81 16.75
CA GLN A 183 -0.45 35.18 17.09
C GLN A 183 -1.45 34.58 16.10
N THR A 184 -1.12 34.51 14.81
CA THR A 184 -1.95 33.81 13.82
C THR A 184 -2.13 32.34 14.18
N PHE A 185 -1.07 31.63 14.55
CA PHE A 185 -1.17 30.22 14.96
C PHE A 185 -1.92 29.98 16.27
N LYS A 186 -2.01 31.00 17.13
CA LYS A 186 -2.73 30.93 18.41
C LYS A 186 -4.13 31.54 18.37
N SER A 187 -4.50 32.15 17.24
CA SER A 187 -5.76 32.86 17.12
C SER A 187 -6.94 31.89 17.21
N ASN A 188 -7.98 32.29 17.94
CA ASN A 188 -9.24 31.56 17.93
C ASN A 188 -10.17 32.03 16.78
N ASP A 189 -9.73 33.02 15.97
CA ASP A 189 -10.48 33.48 14.82
C ASP A 189 -10.70 32.34 13.83
N SER A 190 -11.98 32.16 13.48
CA SER A 190 -12.43 31.02 12.69
C SER A 190 -11.92 31.06 11.27
N LYS A 191 -11.72 32.24 10.68
CA LYS A 191 -11.19 32.36 9.31
C LYS A 191 -9.72 31.98 9.27
N ILE A 192 -8.96 32.37 10.30
CA ILE A 192 -7.56 31.99 10.42
C ILE A 192 -7.42 30.47 10.61
N ARG A 193 -8.19 29.89 11.53
CA ARG A 193 -8.18 28.43 11.74
C ARG A 193 -8.61 27.68 10.49
N ALA A 194 -9.69 28.10 9.83
CA ALA A 194 -10.16 27.50 8.59
C ALA A 194 -9.08 27.50 7.51
N ARG A 195 -8.44 28.65 7.28
CA ARG A 195 -7.35 28.79 6.31
C ARG A 195 -6.17 27.88 6.62
N LEU A 196 -5.71 27.86 7.87
CA LEU A 196 -4.57 27.02 8.27
C LEU A 196 -4.89 25.53 8.09
N SER A 197 -6.06 25.10 8.53
CA SER A 197 -6.50 23.72 8.35
C SER A 197 -6.70 23.35 6.88
N PHE A 198 -7.20 24.25 6.03
CA PHE A 198 -7.32 23.97 4.60
C PHE A 198 -5.95 23.87 3.90
N TYR A 199 -5.00 24.70 4.31
CA TYR A 199 -3.61 24.58 3.85
C TYR A 199 -2.98 23.24 4.26
N ASP A 200 -3.18 22.80 5.50
CA ASP A 200 -2.68 21.50 5.97
C ASP A 200 -3.34 20.34 5.21
N TYR A 201 -4.65 20.43 4.96
CA TYR A 201 -5.40 19.48 4.12
C TYR A 201 -4.77 19.36 2.72
N THR A 202 -4.58 20.48 2.01
CA THR A 202 -4.06 20.47 0.64
C THR A 202 -2.65 19.88 0.58
N SER A 203 -1.77 20.29 1.49
CA SER A 203 -0.41 19.75 1.63
C SER A 203 -0.39 18.23 1.87
N LYS A 204 -1.29 17.73 2.74
CA LYS A 204 -1.43 16.29 2.99
C LYS A 204 -2.02 15.55 1.79
N MET A 205 -2.95 16.14 1.05
CA MET A 205 -3.49 15.54 -0.18
C MET A 205 -2.42 15.43 -1.28
N GLU A 206 -1.55 16.43 -1.43
CA GLU A 206 -0.40 16.38 -2.33
C GLU A 206 0.60 15.29 -1.91
N SER A 207 0.91 15.22 -0.62
CA SER A 207 1.80 14.19 -0.05
C SER A 207 1.23 12.79 -0.23
N PHE A 208 -0.08 12.63 -0.04
CA PHE A 208 -0.79 11.40 -0.32
C PHE A 208 -0.66 11.02 -1.80
N TYR A 209 -0.99 11.92 -2.72
CA TYR A 209 -0.93 11.66 -4.16
C TYR A 209 0.47 11.29 -4.64
N ALA A 210 1.50 11.97 -4.14
CA ALA A 210 2.91 11.65 -4.41
C ALA A 210 3.34 10.30 -3.80
N GLY A 211 2.70 9.89 -2.71
CA GLY A 211 2.96 8.64 -2.00
C GLY A 211 2.17 7.44 -2.50
N ILE A 212 1.23 7.60 -3.44
CA ILE A 212 0.56 6.47 -4.09
C ILE A 212 1.60 5.75 -4.95
N PRO A 213 1.89 4.46 -4.70
CA PRO A 213 2.76 3.71 -5.59
C PRO A 213 2.09 3.67 -6.97
N THR A 214 2.78 4.29 -7.94
CA THR A 214 2.30 4.45 -9.31
C THR A 214 1.95 3.09 -9.93
N LYS A 215 0.87 3.08 -10.73
CA LYS A 215 0.42 1.96 -11.58
C LYS A 215 1.56 1.38 -12.45
#